data_AF-A0A8T4KIY2-F1
#
_entry.id   AF-A0A8T4KIY2-F1
#
_cell.length_a   1.000
_cell.length_b   1.000
_cell.length_c   1.000
_cell.angle_alpha   90.00
_cell.angle_beta   90.00
_cell.angle_gamma   90.00
#
_symmetry.space_group_name_H-M   'P 1'
#
loop_
_entity.id
_entity.type
_entity.pdbx_description
1 polymer ?
#
loop_
_entity_poly.entity_id
_entity_poly.type
_entity_poly.pdbx_seq_one_letter_code
_entity_poly.pdbx_strand_id
1 'polypeptide(L)'
;MKVEKRKIALVAFLAVIILYSNALYYRPASDIAKYSGTVLTDNWWTGLNWIRNNTVECSVVATYWDPGHFITGIAKRSVVFDGATQGATITIEADGKNITRSRIQDIATTLFTDNETQAVELLKAYRKPNCNEFYYIASSDLLGKSQWWTYFATWDPTGGKDCPFISSDKGYCYVYSTLSLSRATPLPSQNAIVYTYAMNQRNAFVVYEVNGTLIPYFQQDNQLATVESIFYFTKEGAGQIRTAPDSELKGLIWMDPSKQVMVFIPPELANSLFTRMFLFNGAGLEKFDFVNSWGGEVKLFKVNFE
;
A
#
# COMPACT_ATOMS: atom_id res chain seq x y z
N MET A 1 -25.31 62.08 -8.18
CA MET A 1 -25.65 60.68 -8.54
C MET A 1 -25.88 59.89 -7.25
N LYS A 2 -27.13 59.73 -6.78
CA LYS A 2 -27.45 58.96 -5.57
C LYS A 2 -27.51 57.49 -5.95
N VAL A 3 -26.47 56.72 -5.66
CA VAL A 3 -26.55 55.26 -5.77
C VAL A 3 -27.56 54.79 -4.72
N GLU A 4 -28.63 54.12 -5.15
CA GLU A 4 -29.66 53.61 -4.25
C GLU A 4 -29.03 52.62 -3.26
N LYS A 5 -29.23 52.84 -1.95
CA LYS A 5 -28.68 51.99 -0.87
C LYS A 5 -28.94 50.49 -1.09
N ARG A 6 -30.04 50.12 -1.76
CA ARG A 6 -30.36 48.75 -2.17
C ARG A 6 -29.33 48.14 -3.11
N LYS A 7 -28.81 48.91 -4.08
CA LYS A 7 -27.77 48.45 -5.00
C LYS A 7 -26.46 48.20 -4.28
N ILE A 8 -26.11 49.07 -3.32
CA ILE A 8 -24.90 48.90 -2.48
C ILE A 8 -25.01 47.64 -1.62
N ALA A 9 -26.15 47.42 -0.97
CA ALA A 9 -26.38 46.22 -0.15
C ALA A 9 -26.34 44.94 -0.98
N LEU A 10 -26.93 44.94 -2.17
CA LEU A 10 -26.89 43.80 -3.09
C LEU A 10 -25.45 43.49 -3.54
N VAL A 11 -24.67 44.50 -3.90
CA VAL A 11 -23.26 44.33 -4.29
C VAL A 11 -22.43 43.79 -3.13
N ALA A 12 -22.63 44.30 -1.91
CA ALA A 12 -21.94 43.80 -0.73
C ALA A 12 -22.29 42.33 -0.43
N PHE A 13 -23.56 41.96 -0.55
CA PHE A 13 -24.02 40.58 -0.38
C PHE A 13 -23.40 39.63 -1.42
N LEU A 14 -23.39 40.03 -2.70
CA LEU A 14 -22.74 39.26 -3.76
C LEU A 14 -21.23 39.14 -3.54
N ALA A 15 -20.56 40.19 -3.06
CA ALA A 15 -19.15 40.15 -2.71
C ALA A 15 -18.86 39.16 -1.57
N VAL A 16 -19.71 39.13 -0.54
CA VAL A 16 -19.60 38.14 0.56
C VAL A 16 -19.76 36.71 0.02
N ILE A 17 -20.74 36.46 -0.85
CA ILE A 17 -20.91 35.14 -1.48
C ILE A 17 -19.65 34.76 -2.27
N ILE A 18 -19.11 35.66 -3.10
CA ILE A 18 -17.91 35.38 -3.90
C ILE A 18 -16.70 35.08 -3.01
N LEU A 19 -16.48 35.86 -1.95
CA LEU A 19 -15.38 35.65 -1.02
C LEU A 19 -15.54 34.32 -0.27
N TYR A 20 -16.76 33.99 0.16
CA TYR A 20 -17.07 32.75 0.84
C TYR A 20 -16.89 31.54 -0.08
N SER A 21 -17.39 31.62 -1.31
CA SER A 21 -17.18 30.58 -2.34
C SER A 21 -15.72 30.42 -2.70
N ASN A 22 -14.94 31.51 -2.75
CA ASN A 22 -13.51 31.44 -3.00
C ASN A 22 -12.77 30.70 -1.87
N ALA A 23 -13.11 31.02 -0.61
CA ALA A 23 -12.48 30.41 0.56
C ALA A 23 -12.85 28.93 0.73
N LEU A 24 -14.11 28.56 0.52
CA LEU A 24 -14.58 27.19 0.76
C LEU A 24 -14.40 26.23 -0.42
N TYR A 25 -14.48 26.72 -1.66
CA TYR A 25 -14.46 25.85 -2.82
C TYR A 25 -13.24 26.10 -3.69
N TYR A 26 -13.04 27.34 -4.15
CA TYR A 26 -12.00 27.62 -5.15
C TYR A 26 -10.58 27.39 -4.63
N ARG A 27 -10.26 27.90 -3.42
CA ARG A 27 -8.94 27.70 -2.82
C ARG A 27 -8.64 26.22 -2.57
N PRO A 28 -9.47 25.46 -1.83
CA PRO A 28 -9.24 24.03 -1.64
C PRO A 28 -9.16 23.26 -2.95
N ALA A 29 -10.03 23.54 -3.92
CA ALA A 29 -9.97 22.89 -5.22
C ALA A 29 -8.70 23.24 -6.00
N SER A 30 -8.25 24.51 -5.97
CA SER A 30 -6.98 24.92 -6.58
C SER A 30 -5.79 24.28 -5.90
N ASP A 31 -5.81 24.13 -4.58
CA ASP A 31 -4.73 23.49 -3.84
C ASP A 31 -4.71 22.00 -4.17
N ILE A 32 -5.85 21.31 -4.10
CA ILE A 32 -5.98 19.92 -4.54
C ILE A 32 -5.47 19.79 -5.98
N ALA A 33 -5.88 20.63 -6.92
CA ALA A 33 -5.45 20.53 -8.32
C ALA A 33 -3.94 20.76 -8.50
N LYS A 34 -3.33 21.69 -7.74
CA LYS A 34 -1.88 21.94 -7.79
C LYS A 34 -1.06 20.79 -7.22
N TYR A 35 -1.59 20.11 -6.20
CA TYR A 35 -0.90 19.00 -5.52
C TYR A 35 -1.33 17.62 -6.02
N SER A 36 -2.41 17.54 -6.82
CA SER A 36 -2.84 16.32 -7.51
C SER A 36 -1.91 16.12 -8.70
N GLY A 37 -0.86 15.32 -8.50
CA GLY A 37 -0.03 14.82 -9.58
C GLY A 37 -0.81 13.92 -10.54
N THR A 38 -0.17 13.53 -11.64
CA THR A 38 -0.71 12.48 -12.50
C THR A 38 -0.74 11.15 -11.74
N VAL A 39 -1.81 10.34 -11.94
CA VAL A 39 -1.89 8.98 -11.40
C VAL A 39 -0.70 8.13 -11.87
N LEU A 40 -0.20 8.41 -13.09
CA LEU A 40 1.02 7.85 -13.63
C LEU A 40 2.21 8.74 -13.25
N THR A 41 2.99 8.34 -12.25
CA THR A 41 4.22 9.04 -11.85
C THR A 41 5.37 8.76 -12.81
N ASP A 42 6.46 9.53 -12.69
CA ASP A 42 7.68 9.28 -13.47
C ASP A 42 8.29 7.91 -13.19
N ASN A 43 8.15 7.39 -11.96
CA ASN A 43 8.60 6.04 -11.61
C ASN A 43 7.78 4.98 -12.35
N TRP A 44 6.45 5.12 -12.39
CA TRP A 44 5.59 4.25 -13.18
C TRP A 44 5.91 4.34 -14.67
N TRP A 45 6.02 5.56 -15.22
CA TRP A 45 6.37 5.76 -16.63
C TRP A 45 7.69 5.08 -16.97
N THR A 46 8.72 5.29 -16.16
CA THR A 46 10.05 4.69 -16.35
C THR A 46 10.00 3.17 -16.23
N GLY A 47 9.32 2.65 -15.21
CA GLY A 47 9.20 1.21 -14.98
C GLY A 47 8.43 0.48 -16.09
N LEU A 48 7.32 1.03 -16.55
CA LEU A 48 6.52 0.43 -17.62
C LEU A 48 7.27 0.45 -18.97
N ASN A 49 8.01 1.52 -19.28
CA ASN A 49 8.88 1.55 -20.46
C ASN A 49 10.06 0.58 -20.34
N TRP A 50 10.62 0.42 -19.13
CA TRP A 50 11.65 -0.59 -18.90
C TRP A 50 11.09 -2.00 -19.15
N ILE A 51 9.91 -2.34 -18.61
CA ILE A 51 9.26 -3.64 -18.84
C ILE A 51 9.06 -3.88 -20.34
N ARG A 52 8.54 -2.89 -21.08
CA ARG A 52 8.34 -2.98 -22.53
C ARG A 52 9.60 -3.39 -23.27
N ASN A 53 10.74 -2.83 -22.88
CA ASN A 53 11.99 -2.94 -23.62
C ASN A 53 12.87 -4.11 -23.14
N ASN A 54 12.59 -4.69 -21.96
CA ASN A 54 13.48 -5.67 -21.32
C ASN A 54 12.81 -7.02 -21.01
N THR A 55 11.51 -7.19 -21.22
CA THR A 55 10.82 -8.48 -21.06
C THR A 55 10.29 -8.98 -22.40
N VAL A 56 9.96 -10.27 -22.52
CA VAL A 56 9.36 -10.80 -23.76
C VAL A 56 7.90 -10.34 -23.93
N GLU A 57 7.44 -10.08 -25.16
CA GLU A 57 6.08 -9.56 -25.42
C GLU A 57 4.95 -10.49 -24.93
N CYS A 58 5.20 -11.80 -24.91
CA CYS A 58 4.24 -12.76 -24.38
C CYS A 58 4.07 -12.69 -22.86
N SER A 59 4.98 -12.03 -22.12
CA SER A 59 5.01 -12.08 -20.67
C SER A 59 3.72 -11.49 -20.07
N VAL A 60 3.33 -12.05 -18.94
CA VAL A 60 2.21 -11.54 -18.14
C VAL A 60 2.77 -10.80 -16.92
N VAL A 61 2.16 -9.66 -16.59
CA VAL A 61 2.49 -8.89 -15.39
C VAL A 61 1.29 -8.95 -14.45
N ALA A 62 1.45 -9.62 -13.32
CA ALA A 62 0.46 -9.64 -12.25
C ALA A 62 0.67 -8.47 -11.30
N THR A 63 -0.44 -7.89 -10.87
CA THR A 63 -0.57 -6.91 -9.80
C THR A 63 -2.08 -6.71 -9.60
N TYR A 64 -2.48 -5.83 -8.68
CA TYR A 64 -3.89 -5.47 -8.52
C TYR A 64 -4.44 -4.75 -9.77
N TRP A 65 -5.74 -4.48 -9.84
CA TRP A 65 -6.38 -4.06 -11.10
C TRP A 65 -5.98 -2.65 -11.57
N ASP A 66 -5.69 -1.74 -10.64
CA ASP A 66 -5.55 -0.31 -10.90
C ASP A 66 -4.56 0.05 -12.03
N PRO A 67 -3.32 -0.46 -12.06
CA PRO A 67 -2.37 -0.16 -13.13
C PRO A 67 -2.59 -0.95 -14.42
N GLY A 68 -3.61 -1.82 -14.50
CA GLY A 68 -3.76 -2.80 -15.58
C GLY A 68 -3.80 -2.20 -16.99
N HIS A 69 -4.48 -1.06 -17.16
CA HIS A 69 -4.52 -0.34 -18.44
C HIS A 69 -3.19 0.34 -18.78
N PHE A 70 -2.45 0.84 -17.79
CA PHE A 70 -1.12 1.40 -18.02
C PHE A 70 -0.11 0.32 -18.41
N ILE A 71 -0.16 -0.85 -17.77
CA ILE A 71 0.68 -1.99 -18.15
C ILE A 71 0.37 -2.43 -19.58
N THR A 72 -0.90 -2.59 -19.93
CA THR A 72 -1.29 -3.02 -21.27
C THR A 72 -0.92 -1.97 -22.33
N GLY A 73 -1.20 -0.69 -22.07
CA GLY A 73 -0.98 0.39 -23.05
C GLY A 73 0.47 0.83 -23.21
N ILE A 74 1.23 0.91 -22.11
CA ILE A 74 2.60 1.42 -22.09
C ILE A 74 3.60 0.27 -22.15
N ALA A 75 3.49 -0.70 -21.22
CA ALA A 75 4.43 -1.82 -21.17
C ALA A 75 4.19 -2.85 -22.28
N LYS A 76 3.01 -2.83 -22.93
CA LYS A 76 2.59 -3.80 -23.95
C LYS A 76 2.71 -5.24 -23.44
N ARG A 77 2.29 -5.48 -22.20
CA ARG A 77 2.21 -6.82 -21.59
C ARG A 77 0.79 -7.13 -21.17
N SER A 78 0.46 -8.41 -21.18
CA SER A 78 -0.84 -8.85 -20.67
C SER A 78 -0.85 -8.78 -19.15
N VAL A 79 -2.05 -8.56 -18.61
CA VAL A 79 -2.32 -8.53 -17.17
C VAL A 79 -3.28 -9.65 -16.81
N VAL A 80 -3.29 -10.03 -15.54
CA VAL A 80 -4.26 -11.01 -15.02
C VAL A 80 -5.69 -10.46 -15.12
N PHE A 81 -5.86 -9.20 -14.75
CA PHE A 81 -7.10 -8.43 -14.83
C PHE A 81 -6.79 -6.93 -14.73
N ASP A 82 -7.78 -6.10 -15.08
CA ASP A 82 -7.72 -4.64 -15.07
C ASP A 82 -9.08 -4.03 -14.67
N GLY A 83 -9.19 -2.70 -14.77
CA GLY A 83 -10.39 -1.97 -14.39
C GLY A 83 -11.66 -2.39 -15.14
N ALA A 84 -11.54 -2.90 -16.37
CA ALA A 84 -12.67 -3.38 -17.17
C ALA A 84 -13.04 -4.85 -16.88
N THR A 85 -12.19 -5.57 -16.13
CA THR A 85 -12.30 -7.01 -15.91
C THR A 85 -12.27 -7.40 -14.42
N GLN A 86 -12.67 -6.50 -13.53
CA GLN A 86 -12.71 -6.76 -12.07
C GLN A 86 -13.63 -7.92 -11.67
N GLY A 87 -14.73 -8.12 -12.41
CA GLY A 87 -15.65 -9.26 -12.23
C GLY A 87 -15.27 -10.51 -13.04
N ALA A 88 -14.10 -10.52 -13.70
CA ALA A 88 -13.71 -11.64 -14.54
C ALA A 88 -13.36 -12.88 -13.71
N THR A 89 -13.68 -14.04 -14.27
CA THR A 89 -13.35 -15.34 -13.71
C THR A 89 -12.31 -16.05 -14.56
N ILE A 90 -11.77 -17.14 -14.02
CA ILE A 90 -10.97 -18.12 -14.74
C ILE A 90 -11.49 -19.51 -14.40
N THR A 91 -11.56 -20.39 -15.40
CA THR A 91 -11.88 -21.80 -15.19
C THR A 91 -10.62 -22.61 -15.41
N ILE A 92 -10.25 -23.41 -14.41
CA ILE A 92 -9.11 -24.32 -14.44
C ILE A 92 -9.60 -25.75 -14.27
N GLU A 93 -8.88 -26.70 -14.84
CA GLU A 93 -9.08 -28.11 -14.56
C GLU A 93 -8.12 -28.52 -13.42
N ALA A 94 -8.68 -29.05 -12.33
CA ALA A 94 -7.92 -29.59 -11.20
C ALA A 94 -8.60 -30.87 -10.73
N ASP A 95 -7.82 -31.94 -10.55
CA ASP A 95 -8.31 -33.27 -10.13
C ASP A 95 -9.49 -33.80 -10.97
N GLY A 96 -9.45 -33.56 -12.29
CA GLY A 96 -10.49 -33.96 -13.23
C GLY A 96 -11.81 -33.18 -13.10
N LYS A 97 -11.81 -32.03 -12.41
CA LYS A 97 -12.96 -31.15 -12.25
C LYS A 97 -12.65 -29.74 -12.75
N ASN A 98 -13.66 -29.12 -13.36
CA ASN A 98 -13.61 -27.71 -13.71
C ASN A 98 -13.93 -26.85 -12.48
N ILE A 99 -12.97 -26.04 -12.05
CA ILE A 99 -13.10 -25.10 -10.96
C ILE A 99 -13.08 -23.68 -11.54
N THR A 100 -14.12 -22.91 -11.27
CA THR A 100 -14.20 -21.50 -11.64
C THR A 100 -13.83 -20.63 -10.46
N ARG A 101 -12.82 -19.78 -10.61
CA ARG A 101 -12.33 -18.84 -9.59
C ARG A 101 -12.46 -17.40 -10.05
N SER A 102 -12.56 -16.47 -9.11
CA SER A 102 -12.54 -15.04 -9.40
C SER A 102 -11.10 -14.54 -9.51
N ARG A 103 -10.77 -13.78 -10.57
CA ARG A 103 -9.39 -13.28 -10.78
C ARG A 103 -8.95 -12.29 -9.72
N ILE A 104 -9.89 -11.45 -9.26
CA ILE A 104 -9.61 -10.49 -8.18
C ILE A 104 -9.29 -11.23 -6.87
N GLN A 105 -9.99 -12.33 -6.57
CA GLN A 105 -9.73 -13.14 -5.38
C GLN A 105 -8.39 -13.88 -5.49
N ASP A 106 -8.04 -14.41 -6.67
CA ASP A 106 -6.74 -15.05 -6.89
C ASP A 106 -5.59 -14.05 -6.65
N ILE A 107 -5.63 -12.86 -7.27
CA ILE A 107 -4.57 -11.86 -7.05
C ILE A 107 -4.57 -11.32 -5.62
N ALA A 108 -5.74 -11.04 -5.05
CA ALA A 108 -5.86 -10.64 -3.66
C ALA A 108 -5.21 -11.67 -2.72
N THR A 109 -5.46 -12.95 -2.96
CA THR A 109 -4.85 -14.05 -2.21
C THR A 109 -3.33 -14.08 -2.38
N THR A 110 -2.81 -13.85 -3.60
CA THR A 110 -1.36 -13.75 -3.81
C THR A 110 -0.73 -12.60 -3.03
N LEU A 111 -1.40 -11.45 -2.89
CA LEU A 111 -0.90 -10.33 -2.09
C LEU A 111 -0.89 -10.66 -0.59
N PHE A 112 -1.93 -11.34 -0.11
CA PHE A 112 -2.17 -11.59 1.31
C PHE A 112 -1.42 -12.79 1.88
N THR A 113 -1.27 -13.87 1.12
CA THR A 113 -0.69 -15.12 1.61
C THR A 113 0.77 -14.99 2.05
N ASP A 114 1.17 -15.73 3.08
CA ASP A 114 2.57 -15.94 3.47
C ASP A 114 3.20 -17.15 2.75
N ASN A 115 2.40 -17.92 2.00
CA ASN A 115 2.82 -19.14 1.32
C ASN A 115 3.11 -18.88 -0.17
N GLU A 116 4.39 -18.86 -0.54
CA GLU A 116 4.83 -18.65 -1.93
C GLU A 116 4.30 -19.72 -2.88
N THR A 117 4.24 -20.97 -2.45
CA THR A 117 3.70 -22.07 -3.26
C THR A 117 2.24 -21.82 -3.58
N GLN A 118 1.43 -21.39 -2.61
CA GLN A 118 0.04 -21.03 -2.86
C GLN A 118 -0.06 -19.91 -3.91
N ALA A 119 0.74 -18.85 -3.78
CA ALA A 119 0.74 -17.74 -4.72
C ALA A 119 1.11 -18.21 -6.14
N VAL A 120 2.18 -19.01 -6.27
CA VAL A 120 2.65 -19.54 -7.56
C VAL A 120 1.61 -20.45 -8.20
N GLU A 121 0.96 -21.34 -7.43
CA GLU A 121 -0.11 -22.21 -7.95
C GLU A 121 -1.31 -21.42 -8.49
N LEU A 122 -1.69 -20.32 -7.83
CA LEU A 122 -2.72 -19.42 -8.35
C LEU A 122 -2.28 -18.77 -9.66
N LEU A 123 -1.04 -18.29 -9.74
CA LEU A 123 -0.49 -17.57 -10.89
C LEU A 123 -0.28 -18.48 -12.13
N LYS A 124 -0.08 -19.80 -11.94
CA LYS A 124 0.08 -20.76 -13.06
C LYS A 124 -1.08 -20.71 -14.06
N ALA A 125 -2.29 -20.45 -13.58
CA ALA A 125 -3.50 -20.37 -14.39
C ALA A 125 -3.47 -19.22 -15.43
N TYR A 126 -2.66 -18.20 -15.20
CA TYR A 126 -2.60 -17.01 -16.05
C TYR A 126 -1.42 -16.99 -17.02
N ARG A 127 -0.60 -18.06 -17.04
CA ARG A 127 0.51 -18.16 -18.00
C ARG A 127 -0.02 -18.27 -19.42
N LYS A 128 0.64 -17.61 -20.36
CA LYS A 128 0.36 -17.81 -21.77
C LYS A 128 1.04 -19.10 -22.27
N PRO A 129 0.40 -19.84 -23.19
CA PRO A 129 1.04 -20.96 -23.86
C PRO A 129 2.37 -20.53 -24.47
N ASN A 130 3.41 -21.37 -24.31
CA ASN A 130 4.75 -21.13 -24.84
C ASN A 130 5.44 -19.86 -24.33
N CYS A 131 5.04 -19.32 -23.17
CA CYS A 131 5.68 -18.17 -22.55
C CYS A 131 6.21 -18.54 -21.16
N ASN A 132 7.53 -18.48 -21.00
CA ASN A 132 8.21 -18.84 -19.75
C ASN A 132 8.42 -17.64 -18.80
N GLU A 133 8.02 -16.43 -19.21
CA GLU A 133 8.20 -15.24 -18.40
C GLU A 133 6.90 -14.71 -17.80
N PHE A 134 6.94 -14.50 -16.50
CA PHE A 134 5.85 -13.93 -15.72
C PHE A 134 6.44 -13.02 -14.66
N TYR A 135 5.86 -11.85 -14.51
CA TYR A 135 6.33 -10.83 -13.59
C TYR A 135 5.24 -10.42 -12.62
N TYR A 136 5.65 -9.88 -11.47
CA TYR A 136 4.77 -9.37 -10.44
C TYR A 136 5.19 -7.94 -10.07
N ILE A 137 4.25 -7.00 -10.06
CA ILE A 137 4.50 -5.63 -9.58
C ILE A 137 3.93 -5.48 -8.17
N ALA A 138 4.81 -5.10 -7.24
CA ALA A 138 4.43 -4.58 -5.93
C ALA A 138 4.64 -3.07 -5.92
N SER A 139 3.58 -2.30 -5.67
CA SER A 139 3.61 -0.83 -5.72
C SER A 139 3.11 -0.19 -4.42
N SER A 140 3.55 1.05 -4.18
CA SER A 140 3.28 1.78 -2.93
C SER A 140 1.80 2.04 -2.68
N ASP A 141 0.99 2.21 -3.73
CA ASP A 141 -0.44 2.45 -3.62
C ASP A 141 -1.20 1.26 -2.99
N LEU A 142 -0.65 0.04 -3.08
CA LEU A 142 -1.23 -1.15 -2.49
C LEU A 142 -1.21 -1.15 -0.95
N LEU A 143 -0.32 -0.37 -0.32
CA LEU A 143 -0.33 -0.15 1.14
C LEU A 143 -1.66 0.45 1.58
N GLY A 144 -2.08 1.55 0.93
CA GLY A 144 -3.32 2.24 1.25
C GLY A 144 -4.59 1.51 0.79
N LYS A 145 -4.43 0.47 -0.04
CA LYS A 145 -5.54 -0.34 -0.58
C LYS A 145 -5.67 -1.70 0.09
N SER A 146 -4.90 -1.98 1.14
CA SER A 146 -4.88 -3.31 1.74
C SER A 146 -6.20 -3.77 2.29
N GLN A 147 -7.05 -2.87 2.79
CA GLN A 147 -8.42 -3.20 3.16
C GLN A 147 -9.17 -3.97 2.06
N TRP A 148 -8.96 -3.62 0.78
CA TRP A 148 -9.67 -4.22 -0.33
C TRP A 148 -9.10 -5.58 -0.72
N TRP A 149 -7.79 -5.67 -0.91
CA TRP A 149 -7.20 -6.94 -1.31
C TRP A 149 -7.17 -7.96 -0.15
N THR A 150 -7.17 -7.56 1.12
CA THR A 150 -7.38 -8.54 2.22
C THR A 150 -8.83 -8.99 2.26
N TYR A 151 -9.78 -8.07 2.01
CA TYR A 151 -11.19 -8.40 1.97
C TYR A 151 -11.48 -9.41 0.87
N PHE A 152 -10.99 -9.18 -0.36
CA PHE A 152 -11.19 -10.13 -1.46
C PHE A 152 -10.44 -11.44 -1.26
N ALA A 153 -9.23 -11.43 -0.68
CA ALA A 153 -8.48 -12.64 -0.37
C ALA A 153 -9.25 -13.55 0.61
N THR A 154 -9.90 -12.92 1.59
CA THR A 154 -10.65 -13.61 2.65
C THR A 154 -12.14 -13.68 2.37
N TRP A 155 -12.59 -13.31 1.17
CA TRP A 155 -14.01 -13.24 0.86
C TRP A 155 -14.67 -14.63 0.90
N ASP A 156 -15.84 -14.69 1.54
CA ASP A 156 -16.62 -15.90 1.71
C ASP A 156 -18.13 -15.59 1.62
N PRO A 157 -18.88 -16.32 0.79
CA PRO A 157 -20.31 -16.09 0.64
C PRO A 157 -21.12 -16.41 1.91
N THR A 158 -20.61 -17.26 2.82
CA THR A 158 -21.35 -17.66 4.03
C THR A 158 -21.34 -16.60 5.13
N GLY A 159 -20.52 -15.56 5.00
CA GLY A 159 -20.42 -14.47 5.98
C GLY A 159 -19.58 -14.83 7.21
N GLY A 160 -19.79 -14.10 8.31
CA GLY A 160 -19.11 -14.32 9.60
C GLY A 160 -17.72 -13.67 9.74
N LYS A 161 -17.38 -12.75 8.85
CA LYS A 161 -16.12 -11.98 8.89
C LYS A 161 -16.42 -10.51 9.12
N ASP A 162 -15.57 -9.82 9.87
CA ASP A 162 -15.77 -8.40 10.17
C ASP A 162 -14.82 -7.52 9.36
N CYS A 163 -15.40 -6.61 8.60
CA CYS A 163 -14.69 -5.52 7.93
C CYS A 163 -15.38 -4.20 8.32
N PRO A 164 -14.79 -3.40 9.24
CA PRO A 164 -15.41 -2.17 9.72
C PRO A 164 -15.66 -1.11 8.63
N PHE A 165 -15.01 -1.22 7.48
CA PHE A 165 -15.07 -0.26 6.37
C PHE A 165 -16.10 -0.62 5.30
N ILE A 166 -16.66 -1.84 5.34
CA ILE A 166 -17.56 -2.37 4.31
C ILE A 166 -18.78 -2.94 5.02
N SER A 167 -19.98 -2.58 4.56
CA SER A 167 -21.25 -3.03 5.15
C SER A 167 -21.58 -4.52 4.94
N SER A 168 -20.61 -5.33 4.51
CA SER A 168 -20.78 -6.77 4.28
C SER A 168 -19.84 -7.57 5.18
N ASP A 169 -20.39 -8.57 5.85
CA ASP A 169 -19.69 -9.45 6.79
C ASP A 169 -18.93 -10.61 6.10
N LYS A 170 -18.43 -10.37 4.88
CA LYS A 170 -17.97 -11.44 3.97
C LYS A 170 -16.46 -11.59 3.88
N GLY A 171 -15.68 -10.64 4.39
CA GLY A 171 -14.21 -10.65 4.35
C GLY A 171 -13.61 -9.83 5.47
N TYR A 172 -12.34 -10.07 5.78
CA TYR A 172 -11.56 -9.30 6.75
C TYR A 172 -10.82 -8.14 6.08
N CYS A 173 -10.76 -7.00 6.76
CA CYS A 173 -10.07 -5.80 6.29
C CYS A 173 -8.88 -5.47 7.18
N TYR A 174 -7.67 -5.83 6.74
CA TYR A 174 -6.43 -5.46 7.42
C TYR A 174 -5.76 -4.28 6.72
N VAL A 175 -5.28 -3.32 7.51
CA VAL A 175 -4.82 -2.02 7.00
C VAL A 175 -3.38 -1.77 7.41
N TYR A 176 -2.51 -1.47 6.44
CA TYR A 176 -1.22 -0.83 6.73
C TYR A 176 -1.45 0.62 7.15
N SER A 177 -0.88 1.02 8.27
CA SER A 177 -0.91 2.42 8.69
C SER A 177 0.41 3.09 8.31
N THR A 178 0.42 3.77 7.16
CA THR A 178 1.57 4.59 6.72
C THR A 178 1.48 5.96 7.35
N LEU A 179 2.50 6.36 8.12
CA LEU A 179 2.52 7.59 8.88
C LEU A 179 3.79 8.36 8.62
N SER A 180 3.65 9.66 8.38
CA SER A 180 4.78 10.58 8.25
C SER A 180 5.21 11.12 9.61
N LEU A 181 6.49 11.42 9.75
CA LEU A 181 7.06 12.03 10.94
C LEU A 181 6.35 13.36 11.20
N SER A 182 5.71 13.46 12.36
CA SER A 182 5.08 14.70 12.82
C SER A 182 6.06 15.58 13.57
N ARG A 183 6.93 14.97 14.38
CA ARG A 183 7.90 15.68 15.21
C ARG A 183 9.07 14.78 15.60
N ALA A 184 10.28 15.33 15.60
CA ALA A 184 11.44 14.77 16.29
C ALA A 184 11.81 15.66 17.48
N THR A 185 11.89 15.08 18.68
CA THR A 185 12.17 15.82 19.92
C THR A 185 13.44 15.27 20.59
N PRO A 186 14.51 16.07 20.69
CA PRO A 186 15.69 15.68 21.45
C PRO A 186 15.37 15.64 22.95
N LEU A 187 15.85 14.60 23.64
CA LEU A 187 15.83 14.46 25.10
C LEU A 187 17.28 14.34 25.62
N PRO A 188 17.98 15.47 25.83
CA PRO A 188 19.41 15.45 26.19
C PRO A 188 19.70 14.70 27.50
N SER A 189 18.79 14.75 28.47
CA SER A 189 18.94 14.07 29.76
C SER A 189 18.96 12.54 29.67
N GLN A 190 18.42 11.97 28.59
CA GLN A 190 18.37 10.53 28.34
C GLN A 190 19.26 10.10 27.18
N ASN A 191 20.04 11.02 26.60
CA ASN A 191 20.79 10.81 25.36
C ASN A 191 19.92 10.18 24.25
N ALA A 192 18.69 10.69 24.10
CA ALA A 192 17.67 10.08 23.25
C ALA A 192 17.05 11.10 22.29
N ILE A 193 16.52 10.59 21.16
CA ILE A 193 15.62 11.34 20.27
C ILE A 193 14.28 10.61 20.24
N VAL A 194 13.19 11.35 20.37
CA VAL A 194 11.84 10.81 20.29
C VAL A 194 11.20 11.23 18.97
N TYR A 195 10.86 10.24 18.14
CA TYR A 195 10.13 10.43 16.90
C TYR A 195 8.65 10.18 17.12
N THR A 196 7.81 11.13 16.77
CA THR A 196 6.35 11.05 16.91
C THR A 196 5.69 11.02 15.54
N TYR A 197 4.83 10.02 15.34
CA TYR A 197 4.05 9.79 14.13
C TYR A 197 2.57 9.83 14.52
N ALA A 198 1.95 11.01 14.38
CA ALA A 198 0.58 11.24 14.80
C ALA A 198 -0.42 10.60 13.84
N MET A 199 -1.37 9.84 14.38
CA MET A 199 -2.51 9.31 13.62
C MET A 199 -3.70 10.27 13.73
N ASN A 200 -3.91 10.82 14.91
CA ASN A 200 -4.93 11.84 15.20
C ASN A 200 -4.51 12.61 16.46
N GLN A 201 -5.40 13.45 16.99
CA GLN A 201 -5.11 14.28 18.17
C GLN A 201 -4.85 13.49 19.47
N ARG A 202 -5.24 12.21 19.53
CA ARG A 202 -5.17 11.36 20.73
C ARG A 202 -4.26 10.15 20.57
N ASN A 203 -4.00 9.72 19.33
CA ASN A 203 -3.27 8.51 19.02
C ASN A 203 -2.01 8.82 18.19
N ALA A 204 -0.87 8.26 18.59
CA ALA A 204 0.39 8.37 17.87
C ALA A 204 1.27 7.15 18.09
N PHE A 205 2.14 6.84 17.14
CA PHE A 205 3.31 6.01 17.42
C PHE A 205 4.46 6.90 17.87
N VAL A 206 5.16 6.47 18.91
CA VAL A 206 6.28 7.18 19.51
C VAL A 206 7.47 6.22 19.55
N VAL A 207 8.57 6.59 18.90
CA VAL A 207 9.77 5.77 18.85
C VAL A 207 10.92 6.49 19.53
N TYR A 208 11.48 5.87 20.57
CA TYR A 208 12.66 6.35 21.26
C TYR A 208 13.88 5.76 20.59
N GLU A 209 14.77 6.60 20.09
CA GLU A 209 16.11 6.21 19.67
C GLU A 209 17.08 6.49 20.81
N VAL A 210 17.58 5.42 21.44
CA VAL A 210 18.52 5.47 22.56
C VAL A 210 19.78 4.72 22.15
N ASN A 211 20.91 5.43 22.05
CA ASN A 211 22.20 4.87 21.62
C ASN A 211 22.11 4.07 20.30
N GLY A 212 21.26 4.51 19.35
CA GLY A 212 21.06 3.85 18.06
C GLY A 212 20.05 2.70 18.05
N THR A 213 19.54 2.30 19.22
CA THR A 213 18.45 1.31 19.32
C THR A 213 17.11 2.01 19.30
N LEU A 214 16.18 1.52 18.47
CA LEU A 214 14.83 2.06 18.37
C LEU A 214 13.84 1.24 19.22
N ILE A 215 13.11 1.92 20.09
CA ILE A 215 12.15 1.34 21.03
C ILE A 215 10.77 1.95 20.75
N PRO A 216 9.82 1.17 20.19
CA PRO A 216 8.53 1.67 19.79
C PRO A 216 7.47 1.59 20.89
N TYR A 217 6.62 2.60 20.93
CA TYR A 217 5.43 2.66 21.76
C TYR A 217 4.25 3.15 20.91
N PHE A 218 3.05 2.70 21.28
CA PHE A 218 1.80 3.29 20.85
C PHE A 218 1.28 4.17 21.98
N GLN A 219 1.03 5.43 21.68
CA GLN A 219 0.46 6.39 22.61
C GLN A 219 -1.02 6.56 22.33
N GLN A 220 -1.87 6.30 23.33
CA GLN A 220 -3.30 6.56 23.30
C GLN A 220 -3.69 7.36 24.55
N ASP A 221 -4.27 8.55 24.38
CA ASP A 221 -4.72 9.40 25.49
C ASP A 221 -3.63 9.63 26.57
N ASN A 222 -2.38 9.84 26.11
CA ASN A 222 -1.16 9.99 26.92
C ASN A 222 -0.70 8.74 27.69
N GLN A 223 -1.34 7.58 27.49
CA GLN A 223 -0.83 6.30 27.97
C GLN A 223 0.04 5.64 26.89
N LEU A 224 1.17 5.08 27.30
CA LEU A 224 2.07 4.34 26.41
C LEU A 224 1.81 2.84 26.57
N ALA A 225 1.68 2.16 25.44
CA ALA A 225 1.67 0.72 25.29
C ALA A 225 2.89 0.31 24.46
N THR A 226 3.60 -0.76 24.82
CA THR A 226 4.73 -1.22 24.01
C THR A 226 4.26 -1.86 22.70
N VAL A 227 5.03 -1.67 21.63
CA VAL A 227 4.78 -2.31 20.33
C VAL A 227 5.74 -3.47 20.16
N GLU A 228 5.20 -4.62 19.74
CA GLU A 228 5.90 -5.89 19.67
C GLU A 228 7.17 -5.83 18.85
N SER A 229 7.12 -5.36 17.60
CA SER A 229 8.29 -5.38 16.73
C SER A 229 8.53 -4.06 16.01
N ILE A 230 9.81 -3.76 15.80
CA ILE A 230 10.27 -2.70 14.91
C ILE A 230 11.42 -3.19 14.04
N PHE A 231 11.29 -3.00 12.73
CA PHE A 231 12.34 -3.14 11.76
C PHE A 231 12.85 -1.76 11.34
N TYR A 232 14.17 -1.58 11.35
CA TYR A 232 14.84 -0.32 11.02
C TYR A 232 16.23 -0.58 10.45
N PHE A 233 16.82 0.46 9.85
CA PHE A 233 18.15 0.38 9.27
C PHE A 233 19.16 1.04 10.22
N THR A 234 20.29 0.37 10.41
CA THR A 234 21.47 0.92 11.09
C THR A 234 22.12 2.02 10.27
N LYS A 235 23.07 2.76 10.86
CA LYS A 235 23.83 3.81 10.14
C LYS A 235 24.62 3.24 8.97
N GLU A 236 25.03 1.98 9.07
CA GLU A 236 25.75 1.22 8.07
C GLU A 236 24.82 0.66 6.97
N GLY A 237 23.50 0.86 7.09
CA GLY A 237 22.50 0.43 6.12
C GLY A 237 22.02 -1.01 6.30
N ALA A 238 22.54 -1.75 7.28
CA ALA A 238 22.05 -3.09 7.60
C ALA A 238 20.68 -3.02 8.29
N GLY A 239 19.73 -3.83 7.82
CA GLY A 239 18.42 -3.99 8.45
C GLY A 239 18.53 -4.73 9.78
N GLN A 240 17.79 -4.25 10.78
CA GLN A 240 17.68 -4.86 12.11
C GLN A 240 16.22 -4.96 12.50
N ILE A 241 15.87 -6.04 13.19
CA ILE A 241 14.58 -6.20 13.85
C ILE A 241 14.79 -6.29 15.35
N ARG A 242 13.97 -5.55 16.10
CA ARG A 242 13.85 -5.69 17.55
C ARG A 242 12.45 -6.19 17.84
N THR A 243 12.36 -7.28 18.61
CA THR A 243 11.10 -7.89 19.01
C THR A 243 11.00 -7.99 20.54
N ALA A 244 9.83 -7.64 21.06
CA ALA A 244 9.43 -7.77 22.46
C ALA A 244 8.10 -8.57 22.49
N PRO A 245 8.16 -9.90 22.62
CA PRO A 245 6.98 -10.77 22.48
C PRO A 245 5.87 -10.47 23.50
N ASP A 246 6.21 -9.97 24.68
CA ASP A 246 5.26 -9.66 25.76
C ASP A 246 4.57 -8.30 25.61
N SER A 247 4.77 -7.60 24.49
CA SER A 247 4.20 -6.28 24.25
C SER A 247 2.68 -6.27 24.16
N GLU A 248 2.07 -5.17 24.62
CA GLU A 248 0.63 -4.96 24.63
C GLU A 248 0.03 -4.83 23.23
N LEU A 249 0.71 -4.12 22.32
CA LEU A 249 0.29 -3.99 20.92
C LEU A 249 1.09 -4.94 20.03
N LYS A 250 0.40 -5.94 19.46
CA LYS A 250 0.97 -6.86 18.47
C LYS A 250 1.10 -6.22 17.10
N GLY A 251 2.15 -6.57 16.39
CA GLY A 251 2.43 -6.05 15.05
C GLY A 251 3.87 -5.58 14.85
N LEU A 252 4.15 -5.16 13.62
CA LEU A 252 5.48 -4.77 13.17
C LEU A 252 5.45 -3.33 12.68
N ILE A 253 6.36 -2.50 13.18
CA ILE A 253 6.70 -1.23 12.57
C ILE A 253 7.83 -1.46 11.58
N TRP A 254 7.62 -1.14 10.31
CA TRP A 254 8.71 -0.94 9.36
C TRP A 254 9.05 0.56 9.31
N MET A 255 10.30 0.91 9.55
CA MET A 255 10.74 2.30 9.51
C MET A 255 11.71 2.54 8.36
N ASP A 256 11.44 3.59 7.59
CA ASP A 256 12.32 3.98 6.51
C ASP A 256 13.66 4.51 7.06
N PRO A 257 14.77 4.41 6.29
CA PRO A 257 16.09 4.85 6.75
C PRO A 257 16.15 6.32 7.19
N SER A 258 15.36 7.20 6.57
CA SER A 258 15.30 8.64 6.89
C SER A 258 14.46 8.96 8.13
N LYS A 259 13.71 7.97 8.65
CA LYS A 259 12.77 8.10 9.77
C LYS A 259 11.67 9.15 9.51
N GLN A 260 11.42 9.48 8.23
CA GLN A 260 10.36 10.39 7.83
C GLN A 260 9.04 9.66 7.64
N VAL A 261 9.08 8.35 7.43
CA VAL A 261 7.93 7.49 7.20
C VAL A 261 8.10 6.20 8.00
N MET A 262 7.01 5.81 8.65
CA MET A 262 6.88 4.45 9.16
C MET A 262 5.61 3.81 8.62
N VAL A 263 5.61 2.48 8.57
CA VAL A 263 4.45 1.67 8.27
C VAL A 263 4.21 0.76 9.47
N PHE A 264 3.08 0.91 10.14
CA PHE A 264 2.61 -0.10 11.08
C PHE A 264 1.86 -1.19 10.33
N ILE A 265 2.27 -2.43 10.56
CA ILE A 265 1.83 -3.65 9.88
C ILE A 265 1.17 -4.54 10.94
N PRO A 266 -0.14 -4.82 10.84
CA PRO A 266 -0.80 -5.73 11.76
C PRO A 266 -0.26 -7.17 11.57
N PRO A 267 -0.35 -8.02 12.60
CA PRO A 267 0.23 -9.38 12.58
C PRO A 267 -0.15 -10.21 11.35
N GLU A 268 -1.39 -10.09 10.90
CA GLU A 268 -1.95 -10.81 9.75
C GLU A 268 -1.30 -10.42 8.41
N LEU A 269 -0.64 -9.26 8.36
CA LEU A 269 0.03 -8.76 7.18
C LEU A 269 1.54 -8.87 7.23
N ALA A 270 2.12 -9.10 8.41
CA ALA A 270 3.58 -9.04 8.64
C ALA A 270 4.38 -9.98 7.74
N ASN A 271 3.84 -11.16 7.43
CA ASN A 271 4.51 -12.16 6.58
C ASN A 271 3.90 -12.28 5.18
N SER A 272 2.90 -11.45 4.86
CA SER A 272 2.26 -11.46 3.54
C SER A 272 3.29 -11.28 2.42
N LEU A 273 3.04 -11.92 1.28
CA LEU A 273 3.91 -11.82 0.11
C LEU A 273 4.06 -10.36 -0.33
N PHE A 274 3.00 -9.56 -0.26
CA PHE A 274 3.09 -8.12 -0.52
C PHE A 274 4.06 -7.41 0.43
N THR A 275 4.01 -7.68 1.74
CA THR A 275 4.96 -7.10 2.70
C THR A 275 6.40 -7.50 2.37
N ARG A 276 6.65 -8.79 2.12
CA ARG A 276 7.99 -9.30 1.78
C ARG A 276 8.53 -8.70 0.48
N MET A 277 7.71 -8.64 -0.58
CA MET A 277 8.09 -8.00 -1.84
C MET A 277 8.30 -6.49 -1.67
N PHE A 278 7.33 -5.79 -1.11
CA PHE A 278 7.31 -4.33 -1.13
C PHE A 278 8.20 -3.70 -0.06
N LEU A 279 8.12 -4.11 1.20
CA LEU A 279 8.86 -3.48 2.29
C LEU A 279 10.28 -4.07 2.46
N PHE A 280 10.48 -5.32 2.03
CA PHE A 280 11.75 -6.04 2.20
C PHE A 280 12.46 -6.41 0.89
N ASN A 281 12.02 -5.87 -0.26
CA ASN A 281 12.62 -6.12 -1.57
C ASN A 281 12.70 -7.62 -1.93
N GLY A 282 11.79 -8.44 -1.41
CA GLY A 282 11.79 -9.88 -1.61
C GLY A 282 12.86 -10.64 -0.82
N ALA A 283 13.46 -10.05 0.22
CA ALA A 283 14.40 -10.75 1.08
C ALA A 283 13.76 -12.03 1.65
N GLY A 284 14.41 -13.16 1.39
CA GLY A 284 13.94 -14.48 1.81
C GLY A 284 12.85 -15.11 0.93
N LEU A 285 12.48 -14.49 -0.19
CA LEU A 285 11.63 -15.12 -1.21
C LEU A 285 12.48 -16.04 -2.10
N GLU A 286 11.92 -17.19 -2.45
CA GLU A 286 12.55 -18.18 -3.34
C GLU A 286 11.85 -18.27 -4.70
N LYS A 287 10.56 -17.89 -4.75
CA LYS A 287 9.74 -17.95 -5.97
C LYS A 287 9.55 -16.59 -6.65
N PHE A 288 10.08 -15.52 -6.07
CA PHE A 288 9.89 -14.15 -6.56
C PHE A 288 11.23 -13.40 -6.55
N ASP A 289 11.92 -13.44 -7.69
CA ASP A 289 13.23 -12.81 -7.85
C ASP A 289 13.07 -11.30 -8.03
N PHE A 290 13.72 -10.50 -7.20
CA PHE A 290 13.75 -9.05 -7.37
C PHE A 290 14.46 -8.66 -8.68
N VAL A 291 13.79 -7.88 -9.53
CA VAL A 291 14.32 -7.44 -10.83
C VAL A 291 14.77 -5.99 -10.77
N ASN A 292 13.89 -5.08 -10.34
CA ASN A 292 14.18 -3.66 -10.32
C ASN A 292 13.23 -2.88 -9.38
N SER A 293 13.65 -1.67 -8.99
CA SER A 293 12.81 -0.71 -8.27
C SER A 293 12.97 0.69 -8.85
N TRP A 294 11.83 1.37 -9.04
CA TRP A 294 11.79 2.76 -9.48
C TRP A 294 11.26 3.64 -8.35
N GLY A 295 12.16 4.45 -7.78
CA GLY A 295 11.86 5.40 -6.69
C GLY A 295 11.37 4.76 -5.39
N GLY A 296 11.53 3.44 -5.22
CA GLY A 296 10.88 2.68 -4.14
C GLY A 296 9.36 2.54 -4.29
N GLU A 297 8.76 3.22 -5.27
CA GLU A 297 7.32 3.28 -5.51
C GLU A 297 6.82 2.05 -6.26
N VAL A 298 7.56 1.59 -7.27
CA VAL A 298 7.22 0.45 -8.11
C VAL A 298 8.37 -0.56 -8.04
N LYS A 299 8.06 -1.80 -7.69
CA LYS A 299 9.03 -2.90 -7.59
C LYS A 299 8.56 -4.05 -8.47
N LEU A 300 9.49 -4.55 -9.30
CA LEU A 300 9.24 -5.64 -10.23
C LEU A 300 9.93 -6.91 -9.74
N PHE A 301 9.19 -8.00 -9.76
CA PHE A 301 9.66 -9.34 -9.44
C PHE A 301 9.44 -10.27 -10.63
N LYS A 302 10.36 -11.20 -10.88
CA LYS A 302 10.16 -12.30 -11.81
C LYS A 302 9.65 -13.50 -11.00
N VAL A 303 8.59 -14.15 -11.49
CA VAL A 303 7.97 -15.28 -10.80
C VAL A 303 8.61 -16.58 -11.30
N ASN A 304 9.10 -17.39 -10.36
CA ASN A 304 9.60 -18.74 -10.61
C ASN A 304 8.48 -19.76 -10.33
N PHE A 305 8.18 -20.59 -11.32
CA PHE A 305 7.13 -21.63 -11.24
C PHE A 305 7.66 -23.03 -10.96
N GLU A 306 8.99 -23.21 -10.99
CA GLU A 306 9.68 -24.43 -10.56
C GLU A 306 9.79 -24.45 -9.05
#